data_AF-X0RPU1-F1
#
_entry.id   AF-X0RPU1-F1
#
_cell.length_a   1.000
_cell.length_b   1.000
_cell.length_c   1.000
_cell.angle_alpha   90.00
_cell.angle_beta   90.00
_cell.angle_gamma   90.00
#
_symmetry.space_group_name_H-M   'P 1'
#
loop_
_entity.id
_entity.type
_entity.pdbx_description
1 polymer ?
#
loop_
_entity_poly.entity_id
_entity_poly.type
_entity_poly.pdbx_seq_one_letter_code
_entity_poly.pdbx_strand_id
1 'polypeptide(L)'
;MKSLVPDYPIDEHGLYYQLKPRVFHAVGAGAMVLNDYCPELEQLFEIGKEIVTFKFGDFDELREKLKWYTSHDMERERIARAGYERGRKQHTYTARIRQILDIVGRGS
;
A
#
# COMPACT_ATOMS: atom_id res chain seq x y z
N MET A 1 1.42 -17.54 -28.58
CA MET A 1 2.48 -17.39 -27.56
C MET A 1 1.87 -16.65 -26.38
N LYS A 2 1.54 -17.33 -25.27
CA LYS A 2 1.02 -16.65 -24.07
C LYS A 2 2.13 -15.70 -23.60
N SER A 3 1.78 -14.43 -23.37
CA SER A 3 2.69 -13.43 -22.81
C SER A 3 3.41 -14.01 -21.59
N LEU A 4 4.74 -13.96 -21.57
CA LEU A 4 5.55 -14.30 -20.39
C LEU A 4 5.37 -13.28 -19.25
N VAL A 5 4.74 -12.15 -19.55
CA VAL A 5 4.47 -11.07 -18.59
C VAL A 5 3.06 -11.28 -18.01
N PRO A 6 2.92 -11.36 -16.67
CA PRO A 6 1.61 -11.36 -16.01
C PRO A 6 0.78 -10.14 -16.42
N ASP A 7 -0.55 -10.29 -16.37
CA ASP A 7 -1.51 -9.22 -16.67
C ASP A 7 -1.54 -8.20 -15.51
N TYR A 8 -0.52 -7.34 -15.46
CA TYR A 8 -0.40 -6.28 -14.47
C TYR A 8 -1.25 -5.07 -14.85
N PRO A 9 -1.84 -4.37 -13.87
CA PRO A 9 -2.62 -3.17 -14.14
C PRO A 9 -1.75 -2.09 -14.79
N ILE A 10 -2.34 -1.42 -15.77
CA ILE A 10 -1.73 -0.33 -16.54
C ILE A 10 -2.52 0.96 -16.26
N ASP A 11 -1.83 2.08 -16.15
CA ASP A 11 -2.44 3.39 -15.98
C ASP A 11 -2.98 3.97 -17.31
N GLU A 12 -3.57 5.16 -17.23
CA GLU A 12 -4.12 5.89 -18.38
C GLU A 12 -3.07 6.29 -19.44
N HIS A 13 -1.78 6.19 -19.12
CA HIS A 13 -0.66 6.51 -20.00
C HIS A 13 0.00 5.27 -20.62
N GLY A 14 -0.50 4.06 -20.32
CA GLY A 14 0.08 2.83 -20.84
C GLY A 14 1.28 2.32 -20.04
N LEU A 15 1.51 2.84 -18.82
CA LEU A 15 2.60 2.44 -17.94
C LEU A 15 2.10 1.54 -16.81
N TYR A 16 2.96 0.62 -16.35
CA TYR A 16 2.64 -0.25 -15.22
C TYR A 16 2.64 0.53 -13.91
N TYR A 17 1.67 0.23 -13.03
CA TYR A 17 1.75 0.66 -11.65
C TYR A 17 2.98 0.07 -10.97
N GLN A 18 3.67 0.88 -10.18
CA GLN A 18 4.84 0.43 -9.44
C GLN A 18 4.71 0.75 -7.97
N LEU A 19 4.48 -0.29 -7.17
CA LEU A 19 4.48 -0.16 -5.73
C LEU A 19 5.91 -0.01 -5.20
N LYS A 20 6.19 1.10 -4.52
CA LYS A 20 7.49 1.38 -3.91
C LYS A 20 7.57 0.82 -2.48
N PRO A 21 8.75 0.31 -2.04
CA PRO A 21 8.95 -0.17 -0.68
C PRO A 21 8.62 0.85 0.43
N ARG A 22 8.65 2.15 0.09
CA ARG A 22 8.41 3.28 1.00
C ARG A 22 7.11 3.14 1.81
N VAL A 23 6.05 2.61 1.20
CA VAL A 23 4.76 2.40 1.89
C VAL A 23 4.95 1.48 3.09
N PHE A 24 5.66 0.37 2.91
CA PHE A 24 5.91 -0.61 3.98
C PHE A 24 6.86 -0.08 5.05
N HIS A 25 7.87 0.72 4.66
CA HIS A 25 8.79 1.33 5.63
C HIS A 25 8.07 2.34 6.52
N ALA A 26 7.25 3.21 5.94
CA ALA A 26 6.48 4.20 6.69
C ALA A 26 5.46 3.54 7.63
N VAL A 27 4.72 2.55 7.12
CA VAL A 27 3.83 1.71 7.94
C VAL A 27 4.61 1.03 9.07
N GLY A 28 5.75 0.42 8.77
CA GLY A 28 6.59 -0.28 9.76
C GLY A 28 7.20 0.64 10.82
N ALA A 29 7.34 1.93 10.53
CA ALA A 29 7.74 2.96 11.48
C ALA A 29 6.59 3.50 12.33
N GLY A 30 5.34 3.08 12.07
CA GLY A 30 4.16 3.58 12.78
C GLY A 30 3.65 4.93 12.30
N ALA A 31 4.05 5.37 11.10
CA ALA A 31 3.54 6.60 10.50
C ALA A 31 2.23 6.36 9.76
N MET A 32 1.34 7.35 9.74
CA MET A 32 0.21 7.35 8.80
C MET A 32 0.74 7.54 7.37
N VAL A 33 0.28 6.69 6.45
CA VAL A 33 0.64 6.80 5.04
C VAL A 33 -0.49 7.46 4.25
N LEU A 34 -0.13 8.47 3.46
CA LEU A 34 -0.92 9.04 2.38
C LEU A 34 -0.13 8.83 1.08
N ASN A 35 -0.61 7.96 0.19
CA ASN A 35 0.06 7.60 -1.07
C ASN A 35 -0.86 7.85 -2.27
N ASP A 36 -0.31 8.01 -3.46
CA ASP A 36 -1.11 7.94 -4.69
C ASP A 36 -1.74 6.54 -4.83
N TYR A 37 -2.93 6.48 -5.42
CA TYR A 37 -3.65 5.23 -5.58
C TYR A 37 -2.97 4.32 -6.62
N CYS A 38 -2.91 3.03 -6.28
CA CYS A 38 -2.40 1.97 -7.13
C CYS A 38 -3.23 0.71 -6.81
N PRO A 39 -3.73 -0.04 -7.81
CA PRO A 39 -4.67 -1.15 -7.57
C PRO A 39 -4.15 -2.22 -6.60
N GLU A 40 -2.84 -2.48 -6.61
CA GLU A 40 -2.22 -3.46 -5.72
C GLU A 40 -2.33 -3.09 -4.24
N LEU A 41 -2.52 -1.80 -3.90
CA LEU A 41 -2.69 -1.37 -2.51
C LEU A 41 -3.93 -1.98 -1.85
N GLU A 42 -5.01 -2.22 -2.59
CA GLU A 42 -6.24 -2.83 -2.07
C GLU A 42 -6.03 -4.28 -1.61
N GLN A 43 -5.06 -4.98 -2.19
CA GLN A 43 -4.69 -6.35 -1.80
C GLN A 43 -3.79 -6.37 -0.56
N LEU A 44 -3.11 -5.26 -0.30
CA LEU A 44 -2.09 -5.15 0.73
C LEU A 44 -2.66 -4.54 2.01
N PHE A 45 -3.51 -3.54 1.87
CA PHE A 45 -4.07 -2.75 2.95
C PHE A 45 -5.56 -2.45 2.75
N GLU A 46 -6.27 -2.20 3.83
CA GLU A 46 -7.61 -1.63 3.79
C GLU A 46 -7.56 -0.10 3.69
N ILE A 47 -7.83 0.43 2.50
CA ILE A 47 -7.81 1.88 2.22
C ILE A 47 -8.86 2.61 3.09
N GLY A 48 -8.45 3.73 3.68
CA GLY A 48 -9.25 4.52 4.62
C GLY A 48 -9.21 4.01 6.07
N LYS A 49 -8.71 2.79 6.32
CA LYS A 49 -8.57 2.24 7.67
C LYS A 49 -7.13 2.03 8.09
N GLU A 50 -6.30 1.48 7.21
CA GLU A 50 -4.89 1.13 7.46
C GLU A 50 -3.92 2.09 6.78
N ILE A 51 -4.29 2.60 5.60
CA ILE A 51 -3.58 3.65 4.85
C ILE A 51 -4.60 4.57 4.19
N VAL A 52 -4.16 5.74 3.71
CA VAL A 52 -4.99 6.63 2.89
C VAL A 52 -4.37 6.77 1.51
N THR A 53 -5.22 6.86 0.48
CA THR A 53 -4.79 7.13 -0.89
C THR A 53 -5.38 8.44 -1.42
N PHE A 54 -4.81 8.98 -2.48
CA PHE A 54 -5.40 10.04 -3.32
C PHE A 54 -5.19 9.68 -4.80
N LYS A 55 -5.94 10.28 -5.73
CA LYS A 55 -5.79 10.02 -7.16
C LYS A 55 -4.48 10.61 -7.69
N PHE A 56 -3.74 9.86 -8.49
CA PHE A 56 -2.53 10.37 -9.14
C PHE A 56 -2.84 11.63 -9.96
N GLY A 57 -2.05 12.69 -9.75
CA GLY A 57 -2.25 14.00 -10.38
C GLY A 57 -3.32 14.90 -9.74
N ASP A 58 -4.13 14.39 -8.80
CA ASP A 58 -5.14 15.18 -8.09
C ASP A 58 -4.52 15.86 -6.84
N PHE A 59 -3.86 16.99 -7.08
CA PHE A 59 -3.21 17.76 -6.01
C PHE A 59 -4.19 18.49 -5.10
N ASP A 60 -5.43 18.69 -5.53
CA ASP A 60 -6.47 19.32 -4.71
C ASP A 60 -6.98 18.32 -3.67
N GLU A 61 -7.28 17.08 -4.08
CA GLU A 61 -7.62 15.98 -3.16
C GLU A 61 -6.47 15.73 -2.16
N LEU A 62 -5.22 15.69 -2.64
CA LEU A 62 -4.05 15.55 -1.77
C LEU A 62 -4.01 16.68 -0.73
N ARG A 63 -4.21 17.93 -1.15
CA ARG A 63 -4.18 19.10 -0.27
C ARG A 63 -5.29 19.05 0.77
N GLU A 64 -6.50 18.67 0.38
CA GLU A 64 -7.64 18.52 1.29
C GLU A 64 -7.37 17.45 2.34
N LYS A 65 -6.90 16.26 1.93
CA LYS A 65 -6.54 15.18 2.84
C LYS A 65 -5.41 15.58 3.79
N LEU A 66 -4.38 16.27 3.30
CA LEU A 66 -3.32 16.79 4.16
C LEU A 66 -3.87 17.74 5.22
N LYS A 67 -4.70 18.71 4.86
CA LYS A 67 -5.34 19.63 5.81
C LYS A 67 -6.22 18.91 6.84
N TRP A 68 -6.98 17.90 6.38
CA TRP A 68 -7.82 17.10 7.25
C TRP A 68 -6.98 16.35 8.29
N TYR A 69 -6.05 15.52 7.85
CA TYR A 69 -5.31 14.66 8.77
C TYR A 69 -4.28 15.39 9.64
N THR A 70 -3.85 16.61 9.28
CA THR A 70 -3.03 17.44 10.19
C THR A 70 -3.85 18.11 11.30
N SER A 71 -5.18 18.21 11.15
CA SER A 71 -6.08 18.76 12.17
C SER A 71 -6.87 17.69 12.94
N HIS A 72 -6.78 16.42 12.53
CA HIS A 72 -7.50 15.29 13.13
C HIS A 72 -6.54 14.22 13.70
N ASP A 73 -5.85 14.58 14.80
CA ASP A 73 -4.82 13.75 15.42
C ASP A 73 -5.30 12.33 15.78
N MET A 74 -6.46 12.22 16.43
CA MET A 74 -7.00 10.92 16.86
C MET A 74 -7.28 9.98 15.68
N GLU A 75 -7.82 10.51 14.59
CA GLU A 75 -8.08 9.72 13.39
C GLU A 75 -6.77 9.32 12.71
N ARG A 76 -5.83 10.25 12.58
CA ARG A 76 -4.49 10.01 12.02
C ARG A 76 -3.76 8.90 12.79
N GLU A 77 -3.74 8.97 14.12
CA GLU A 77 -3.11 7.97 14.98
C GLU A 77 -3.81 6.61 14.90
N ARG A 78 -5.16 6.60 14.81
CA ARG A 78 -5.93 5.37 14.62
C ARG A 78 -5.52 4.67 13.32
N ILE A 79 -5.43 5.40 12.21
CA ILE A 79 -5.03 4.85 10.91
C ILE A 79 -3.58 4.37 10.96
N ALA A 80 -2.66 5.18 11.48
CA ALA A 80 -1.24 4.82 11.61
C ALA A 80 -1.04 3.52 12.40
N ARG A 81 -1.75 3.36 13.53
CA ARG A 81 -1.70 2.15 14.35
C ARG A 81 -2.26 0.93 13.63
N ALA A 82 -3.41 1.07 12.96
CA ALA A 82 -4.00 -0.03 12.20
C ALA A 82 -3.07 -0.49 11.06
N GLY A 83 -2.49 0.47 10.33
CA GLY A 83 -1.47 0.20 9.32
C GLY A 83 -0.26 -0.53 9.92
N TYR A 84 0.27 -0.04 11.04
CA TYR A 84 1.42 -0.68 11.72
C TYR A 84 1.13 -2.13 12.12
N GLU A 85 -0.04 -2.40 12.70
CA GLU A 85 -0.47 -3.75 13.07
C GLU A 85 -0.55 -4.68 11.85
N ARG A 86 -1.15 -4.21 10.75
CA ARG A 86 -1.16 -4.91 9.46
C ARG A 86 0.26 -5.21 8.97
N GLY A 87 1.12 -4.19 8.97
CA GLY A 87 2.50 -4.27 8.52
C GLY A 87 3.32 -5.28 9.31
N ARG A 88 3.23 -5.25 10.64
CA ARG A 88 3.88 -6.24 11.52
C ARG A 88 3.39 -7.65 11.31
N LYS A 89 2.09 -7.82 11.05
CA LYS A 89 1.49 -9.15 10.87
C LYS A 89 1.85 -9.76 9.51
N GLN A 90 1.88 -8.97 8.43
CA GLN A 90 1.88 -9.50 7.07
C GLN A 90 2.99 -8.99 6.15
N HIS A 91 3.64 -7.87 6.48
CA HIS A 91 4.57 -7.19 5.57
C HIS A 91 6.00 -7.15 6.09
N THR A 92 6.33 -8.01 7.06
CA THR A 92 7.72 -8.26 7.44
C THR A 92 8.41 -9.12 6.38
N TYR A 93 9.73 -8.97 6.24
CA TYR A 93 10.51 -9.83 5.35
C TYR A 93 10.32 -11.30 5.68
N THR A 94 10.29 -11.67 6.96
CA THR A 94 10.03 -13.05 7.39
C THR A 94 8.69 -13.58 6.90
N ALA A 95 7.62 -12.78 6.98
CA ALA A 95 6.30 -13.17 6.48
C ALA A 95 6.32 -13.34 4.95
N ARG A 96 6.95 -12.42 4.21
CA ARG A 96 7.05 -12.47 2.75
C ARG A 96 7.90 -13.65 2.26
N ILE A 97 9.04 -13.91 2.89
CA ILE A 97 9.90 -15.06 2.56
C ILE A 97 9.14 -16.36 2.79
N ARG A 98 8.41 -16.49 3.90
CA ARG A 98 7.55 -17.67 4.14
C ARG A 98 6.52 -17.86 3.03
N GLN A 99 5.83 -16.78 2.62
CA GLN A 99 4.87 -16.84 1.50
C GLN A 99 5.54 -17.32 0.20
N ILE A 100 6.72 -16.81 -0.13
CA ILE A 100 7.47 -17.22 -1.33
C ILE A 100 7.81 -18.72 -1.26
N LEU A 101 8.34 -19.19 -0.11
CA LEU A 101 8.67 -20.60 0.09
C LEU A 101 7.43 -21.50 0.00
N ASP A 102 6.29 -21.07 0.54
CA ASP A 102 5.03 -21.81 0.45
C ASP A 102 4.54 -21.93 -1.00
N ILE A 103 4.70 -20.87 -1.80
CA ILE A 103 4.32 -20.89 -3.23
C ILE A 103 5.23 -21.82 -4.02
N VAL A 104 6.55 -21.72 -3.83
CA VAL A 104 7.53 -22.53 -4.56
C VAL A 104 7.49 -23.99 -4.13
N GLY A 105 7.36 -24.27 -2.83
CA GLY A 105 7.33 -25.63 -2.28
C GLY A 105 6.04 -26.41 -2.61
N ARG A 106 4.94 -25.73 -2.95
CA ARG A 106 3.70 -26.34 -3.45
C ARG A 106 3.75 -26.70 -4.94
N GLY A 107 4.82 -26.34 -5.64
CA GLY A 107 5.06 -26.67 -7.05
C GLY A 107 5.93 -27.91 -7.27
N SER A 108 6.17 -28.72 -6.25
CA SER A 108 6.91 -30.01 -6.31
C SER A 108 5.97 -31.22 -6.32
#